data_AF-A0A917QJZ8-F1
#
_entry.id   AF-A0A917QJZ8-F1
#
_cell.length_a   1.000
_cell.length_b   1.000
_cell.length_c   1.000
_cell.angle_alpha   90.00
_cell.angle_beta   90.00
_cell.angle_gamma   90.00
#
_symmetry.space_group_name_H-M   'P 1'
#
loop_
_entity.id
_entity.type
_entity.pdbx_description
1 polymer ?
#
loop_
_entity_poly.entity_id
_entity_poly.type
_entity_poly.pdbx_seq_one_letter_code
_entity_poly.pdbx_strand_id
1 'polypeptide(L)'
;MHINVYADSSLGRFVGALAITVTALVATGCGGTVEGRAQPALDVVPATTASKAPTTSKPKPTTSRVQPTKQGGKTDFQANVGDCVNLGGTPENATIEKASCGSRSSNYKVIGKAKTSSACISDADQYYYETLDNVETGAICLDIDWVIGGCMDMSGTVVAVRMECNATSTKGVKVVSIEKNATDVDACPVADTGYIYDQRHIVVCTTDV
;
A
#
# COMPACT_ATOMS: atom_id res chain seq x y z
N MET A 1 32.83 34.36 6.91
CA MET A 1 32.45 34.47 5.48
C MET A 1 30.92 34.51 5.45
N HIS A 2 30.38 35.49 4.74
CA HIS A 2 29.06 36.06 4.94
C HIS A 2 27.88 35.12 4.66
N ILE A 3 26.85 35.24 5.50
CA ILE A 3 25.46 34.83 5.28
C ILE A 3 24.88 35.58 4.08
N ASN A 4 24.07 34.90 3.27
CA ASN A 4 22.91 35.50 2.59
C ASN A 4 21.91 34.40 2.24
N VAL A 5 20.89 34.27 3.09
CA VAL A 5 19.61 33.63 2.76
C VAL A 5 18.70 34.76 2.30
N TYR A 6 18.29 34.74 1.03
CA TYR A 6 17.21 35.61 0.55
C TYR A 6 15.88 34.94 0.87
N ALA A 7 15.21 35.48 1.89
CA ALA A 7 13.77 35.40 2.03
C ALA A 7 13.16 36.47 1.12
N ASP A 8 12.24 36.09 0.22
CA ASP A 8 11.27 37.04 -0.30
C ASP A 8 9.87 36.55 0.05
N SER A 9 9.17 37.44 0.74
CA SER A 9 7.83 37.31 1.26
C SER A 9 6.97 38.31 0.50
N SER A 10 5.97 37.85 -0.23
CA SER A 10 4.89 38.71 -0.73
C SER A 10 3.57 37.95 -0.59
N LEU A 11 2.91 38.03 0.56
CA LEU A 11 1.87 39.02 0.87
C LEU A 11 0.93 39.34 -0.30
N GLY A 12 -0.16 38.57 -0.36
CA GLY A 12 -1.51 39.10 -0.15
C GLY A 12 -1.98 40.22 -1.08
N ARG A 13 -2.84 39.86 -2.03
CA ARG A 13 -3.87 40.77 -2.55
C ARG A 13 -5.23 40.08 -2.49
N PHE A 14 -5.97 40.38 -1.42
CA PHE A 14 -7.40 40.18 -1.30
C PHE A 14 -8.13 41.23 -2.14
N VAL A 15 -8.85 40.80 -3.18
CA VAL A 15 -9.94 41.50 -3.89
C VAL A 15 -10.74 40.35 -4.55
N GLY A 16 -12.05 40.17 -4.48
CA GLY A 16 -13.18 40.87 -3.89
C GLY A 16 -14.45 40.19 -4.44
N ALA A 17 -15.47 40.06 -3.58
CA ALA A 17 -16.91 40.05 -3.90
C ALA A 17 -17.56 38.98 -4.81
N LEU A 18 -18.53 38.27 -4.18
CA LEU A 18 -19.91 37.99 -4.61
C LEU A 18 -20.17 36.95 -5.73
N ALA A 19 -20.74 35.80 -5.33
CA ALA A 19 -22.04 35.35 -5.82
C ALA A 19 -22.64 34.27 -4.90
N ILE A 20 -23.72 34.63 -4.20
CA ILE A 20 -24.58 33.71 -3.46
C ILE A 20 -25.40 32.93 -4.49
N THR A 21 -25.27 31.60 -4.52
CA THR A 21 -26.27 30.72 -5.16
C THR A 21 -26.71 29.66 -4.17
N VAL A 22 -27.81 29.96 -3.48
CA VAL A 22 -28.59 28.98 -2.72
C VAL A 22 -29.32 28.12 -3.75
N THR A 23 -28.87 26.89 -3.96
CA THR A 23 -29.66 25.90 -4.69
C THR A 23 -30.12 24.85 -3.69
N ALA A 24 -31.33 25.05 -3.17
CA ALA A 24 -32.04 24.01 -2.44
C ALA A 24 -32.65 23.03 -3.45
N LEU A 25 -32.18 21.79 -3.46
CA LEU A 25 -32.83 20.68 -4.16
C LEU A 25 -33.22 19.62 -3.13
N VAL A 26 -34.52 19.36 -3.12
CA VAL A 26 -35.24 18.52 -2.17
C VAL A 26 -34.97 17.04 -2.47
N ALA A 27 -34.91 16.26 -1.39
CA ALA A 27 -34.60 14.84 -1.32
C ALA A 27 -35.55 13.93 -2.12
N THR A 28 -34.99 12.85 -2.65
CA THR A 28 -35.65 11.54 -2.73
C THR A 28 -34.62 10.46 -2.39
N GLY A 29 -34.86 9.77 -1.28
CA GLY A 29 -34.10 8.61 -0.88
C GLY A 29 -34.54 7.36 -1.64
N CYS A 30 -33.57 6.47 -1.86
CA CYS A 30 -33.79 5.04 -1.92
C CYS A 30 -32.74 4.42 -1.00
N GLY A 31 -33.11 4.20 0.27
CA GLY A 31 -32.37 3.32 1.15
C GLY A 31 -32.49 1.90 0.63
N GLY A 32 -31.43 1.39 0.01
CA GLY A 32 -31.30 -0.03 -0.26
C GLY A 32 -30.81 -0.72 1.02
N THR A 33 -31.72 -1.29 1.79
CA THR A 33 -31.39 -2.33 2.77
C THR A 33 -30.89 -3.53 1.98
N VAL A 34 -29.57 -3.75 1.95
CA VAL A 34 -29.00 -5.04 1.53
C VAL A 34 -29.18 -5.97 2.72
N GLU A 35 -30.38 -6.54 2.80
CA GLU A 35 -30.69 -7.59 3.76
C GLU A 35 -30.05 -8.88 3.23
N GLY A 36 -28.96 -9.26 3.89
CA GLY A 36 -28.25 -10.49 3.59
C GLY A 36 -29.19 -11.68 3.71
N ARG A 37 -29.43 -12.36 2.59
CA ARG A 37 -29.97 -13.71 2.62
C ARG A 37 -28.82 -14.69 2.74
N ALA A 38 -28.50 -15.07 3.97
CA ALA A 38 -27.84 -16.34 4.22
C ALA A 38 -28.75 -17.45 3.68
N GLN A 39 -28.36 -18.07 2.57
CA GLN A 39 -29.04 -19.27 2.09
C GLN A 39 -28.56 -20.44 2.95
N PRO A 40 -29.45 -21.19 3.62
CA PRO A 40 -29.08 -22.49 4.16
C PRO A 40 -28.76 -23.40 2.98
N ALA A 41 -27.57 -24.02 3.01
CA ALA A 41 -27.25 -25.13 2.13
C ALA A 41 -28.30 -26.23 2.40
N LEU A 42 -29.16 -26.49 1.42
CA LEU A 42 -30.01 -27.67 1.46
C LEU A 42 -29.12 -28.88 1.21
N ASP A 43 -28.81 -29.59 2.30
CA ASP A 43 -28.36 -30.97 2.27
C ASP A 43 -29.41 -31.80 1.52
N VAL A 44 -29.11 -32.16 0.28
CA VAL A 44 -29.85 -33.20 -0.44
C VAL A 44 -29.12 -34.51 -0.21
N VAL A 45 -29.68 -35.33 0.68
CA VAL A 45 -29.42 -36.78 0.75
C VAL A 45 -30.68 -37.48 0.24
N PRO A 46 -30.54 -38.45 -0.68
CA PRO A 46 -31.03 -39.78 -0.31
C PRO A 46 -30.04 -40.91 -0.62
N ALA A 47 -29.79 -41.68 0.43
CA ALA A 47 -29.54 -43.12 0.59
C ALA A 47 -29.07 -44.01 -0.59
N THR A 48 -27.89 -44.61 -0.33
CA THR A 48 -27.50 -46.04 -0.51
C THR A 48 -27.41 -46.67 -1.91
N THR A 49 -26.18 -47.04 -2.30
CA THR A 49 -25.81 -48.46 -2.50
C THR A 49 -24.28 -48.62 -2.51
N ALA A 50 -23.82 -49.69 -1.87
CA ALA A 50 -22.41 -49.97 -1.62
C ALA A 50 -21.68 -50.48 -2.87
N SER A 51 -20.46 -50.00 -3.10
CA SER A 51 -19.43 -50.76 -3.82
C SER A 51 -18.03 -50.27 -3.44
N LYS A 52 -17.21 -51.19 -2.92
CA LYS A 52 -15.81 -50.97 -2.52
C LYS A 52 -14.92 -50.83 -3.76
N ALA A 53 -14.12 -49.75 -3.84
CA ALA A 53 -12.95 -49.62 -4.71
C ALA A 53 -11.99 -48.53 -4.15
N PRO A 54 -10.68 -48.57 -4.46
CA PRO A 54 -9.61 -48.18 -3.54
C PRO A 54 -9.32 -46.67 -3.49
N THR A 55 -8.97 -46.20 -2.29
CA THR A 55 -8.50 -44.84 -1.97
C THR A 55 -7.16 -44.54 -2.65
N THR A 56 -7.18 -43.68 -3.66
CA THR A 56 -6.00 -42.93 -4.12
C THR A 56 -6.15 -41.48 -3.68
N SER A 57 -5.46 -41.13 -2.59
CA SER A 57 -5.40 -39.80 -2.02
C SER A 57 -4.60 -38.89 -2.98
N LYS A 58 -5.29 -38.04 -3.75
CA LYS A 58 -4.65 -36.90 -4.43
C LYS A 58 -4.40 -35.80 -3.39
N PRO A 59 -3.16 -35.29 -3.22
CA PRO A 59 -2.93 -34.14 -2.36
C PRO A 59 -3.62 -32.90 -2.94
N LYS A 60 -4.44 -32.25 -2.12
CA LYS A 60 -4.98 -30.91 -2.40
C LYS A 60 -3.81 -29.92 -2.44
N PRO A 61 -3.67 -29.07 -3.48
CA PRO A 61 -2.62 -28.06 -3.50
C PRO A 61 -2.92 -27.02 -2.41
N THR A 62 -2.04 -26.94 -1.42
CA THR A 62 -2.06 -25.93 -0.38
C THR A 62 -1.49 -24.64 -0.97
N THR A 63 -2.36 -23.80 -1.54
CA THR A 63 -2.01 -22.41 -1.82
C THR A 63 -1.93 -21.67 -0.49
N SER A 64 -0.75 -21.67 0.14
CA SER A 64 -0.46 -20.85 1.32
C SER A 64 -0.46 -19.39 0.91
N ARG A 65 -1.63 -18.75 0.94
CA ARG A 65 -1.74 -17.30 0.92
C ARG A 65 -1.10 -16.79 2.22
N VAL A 66 0.12 -16.27 2.15
CA VAL A 66 0.77 -15.62 3.30
C VAL A 66 -0.13 -14.49 3.76
N GLN A 67 -0.78 -14.69 4.90
CA GLN A 67 -1.72 -13.74 5.47
C GLN A 67 -0.93 -12.70 6.28
N PRO A 68 -1.21 -11.39 6.12
CA PRO A 68 -0.58 -10.35 6.93
C PRO A 68 -0.72 -10.65 8.42
N THR A 69 0.40 -10.73 9.14
CA THR A 69 0.41 -10.90 10.60
C THR A 69 -0.17 -9.65 11.26
N LYS A 70 -1.32 -9.80 11.93
CA LYS A 70 -1.98 -8.71 12.68
C LYS A 70 -1.37 -8.48 14.07
N GLN A 71 -0.54 -9.39 14.57
CA GLN A 71 0.00 -9.38 15.92
C GLN A 71 1.51 -9.09 15.87
N GLY A 72 1.86 -7.81 15.75
CA GLY A 72 3.24 -7.32 15.79
C GLY A 72 3.63 -6.77 17.17
N GLY A 73 4.88 -6.32 17.31
CA GLY A 73 5.35 -5.60 18.49
C GLY A 73 4.67 -4.21 18.63
N LYS A 74 5.04 -3.48 19.68
CA LYS A 74 4.50 -2.14 19.99
C LYS A 74 5.44 -1.08 19.42
N THR A 75 4.90 -0.32 18.47
CA THR A 75 5.40 0.99 18.07
C THR A 75 4.49 2.05 18.70
N ASP A 76 5.02 3.20 19.07
CA ASP A 76 4.27 4.36 19.51
C ASP A 76 3.40 4.88 18.36
N PHE A 77 3.91 4.81 17.12
CA PHE A 77 3.10 5.05 15.94
C PHE A 77 2.03 3.96 15.73
N GLN A 78 0.76 4.38 15.62
CA GLN A 78 -0.38 3.49 15.45
C GLN A 78 -0.91 3.48 14.02
N ALA A 79 -0.56 2.44 13.25
CA ALA A 79 -1.17 2.15 11.94
C ALA A 79 -1.65 0.70 11.84
N ASN A 80 -2.69 0.51 11.04
CA ASN A 80 -3.25 -0.79 10.68
C ASN A 80 -2.70 -1.25 9.34
N VAL A 81 -2.72 -2.56 9.10
CA VAL A 81 -2.49 -3.11 7.76
C VAL A 81 -3.52 -2.52 6.79
N GLY A 82 -3.04 -1.96 5.69
CA GLY A 82 -3.81 -1.23 4.68
C GLY A 82 -3.80 0.28 4.86
N ASP A 83 -3.39 0.82 6.02
CA ASP A 83 -3.19 2.26 6.18
C ASP A 83 -2.01 2.72 5.33
N CYS A 84 -2.10 3.93 4.80
CA CYS A 84 -1.01 4.57 4.10
C CYS A 84 -0.34 5.61 4.97
N VAL A 85 0.96 5.80 4.71
CA VAL A 85 1.83 6.63 5.54
C VAL A 85 2.76 7.47 4.67
N ASN A 86 3.26 8.53 5.29
CA ASN A 86 4.42 9.28 4.83
C ASN A 86 5.62 8.85 5.70
N LEU A 87 6.54 8.09 5.11
CA LEU A 87 7.82 7.75 5.73
C LEU A 87 8.88 8.74 5.24
N GLY A 88 9.60 9.37 6.17
CA GLY A 88 10.68 10.30 5.85
C GLY A 88 11.85 10.18 6.81
N GLY A 89 12.74 11.17 6.76
CA GLY A 89 13.92 11.23 7.63
C GLY A 89 15.09 10.38 7.13
N THR A 90 15.97 10.02 8.06
CA THR A 90 17.14 9.15 7.81
C THR A 90 16.96 7.81 8.51
N PRO A 91 17.80 6.79 8.24
CA PRO A 91 17.69 5.50 8.93
C PRO A 91 17.80 5.62 10.46
N GLU A 92 18.58 6.59 10.96
CA GLU A 92 18.79 6.83 12.39
C GLU A 92 17.75 7.78 12.99
N ASN A 93 17.02 8.52 12.16
CA ASN A 93 16.00 9.49 12.58
C ASN A 93 14.84 9.49 11.59
N ALA A 94 14.14 8.36 11.54
CA ALA A 94 13.00 8.17 10.66
C ALA A 94 11.76 8.87 11.22
N THR A 95 10.98 9.50 10.35
CA THR A 95 9.67 10.06 10.69
C THR A 95 8.58 9.26 9.99
N ILE A 96 7.44 9.07 10.67
CA ILE A 96 6.29 8.38 10.08
C ILE A 96 5.00 9.04 10.54
N GLU A 97 4.11 9.31 9.58
CA GLU A 97 2.78 9.88 9.83
C GLU A 97 1.73 9.21 8.94
N LYS A 98 0.45 9.24 9.33
CA LYS A 98 -0.63 8.74 8.49
C LYS A 98 -0.85 9.65 7.29
N ALA A 99 -1.13 9.04 6.14
CA ALA A 99 -1.47 9.74 4.91
C ALA A 99 -2.68 9.06 4.24
N SER A 100 -3.33 9.79 3.34
CA SER A 100 -4.37 9.19 2.50
C SER A 100 -3.71 8.37 1.38
N CYS A 101 -4.11 7.12 1.18
CA CYS A 101 -3.59 6.30 0.09
C CYS A 101 -3.80 6.99 -1.26
N GLY A 102 -2.78 6.94 -2.11
CA GLY A 102 -2.73 7.60 -3.42
C GLY A 102 -2.56 9.11 -3.39
N SER A 103 -2.61 9.75 -2.21
CA SER A 103 -2.38 11.20 -2.11
C SER A 103 -0.91 11.55 -2.21
N ARG A 104 -0.61 12.81 -2.54
CA ARG A 104 0.77 13.30 -2.67
C ARG A 104 1.63 13.11 -1.41
N SER A 105 1.02 13.04 -0.23
CA SER A 105 1.74 12.83 1.02
C SER A 105 2.00 11.36 1.36
N SER A 106 1.33 10.39 0.72
CA SER A 106 1.61 8.98 0.99
C SER A 106 2.72 8.47 0.09
N ASN A 107 3.75 7.84 0.64
CA ASN A 107 4.75 7.12 -0.15
C ASN A 107 4.78 5.62 0.15
N TYR A 108 4.26 5.18 1.31
CA TYR A 108 4.18 3.78 1.66
C TYR A 108 2.79 3.37 2.17
N LYS A 109 2.51 2.07 2.10
CA LYS A 109 1.35 1.38 2.64
C LYS A 109 1.81 0.30 3.62
N VAL A 110 1.12 0.20 4.76
CA VAL A 110 1.38 -0.83 5.76
C VAL A 110 0.87 -2.17 5.25
N ILE A 111 1.77 -3.13 5.10
CA ILE A 111 1.45 -4.49 4.64
C ILE A 111 1.50 -5.53 5.75
N GLY A 112 2.11 -5.20 6.89
CA GLY A 112 2.23 -6.12 8.01
C GLY A 112 2.77 -5.44 9.26
N LYS A 113 2.66 -6.14 10.39
CA LYS A 113 3.33 -5.78 11.63
C LYS A 113 4.10 -6.98 12.15
N ALA A 114 5.25 -6.73 12.75
CA ALA A 114 6.17 -7.74 13.25
C ALA A 114 6.73 -7.36 14.61
N LYS A 115 7.29 -8.32 15.34
CA LYS A 115 7.96 -8.07 16.63
C LYS A 115 9.31 -7.36 16.43
N THR A 116 9.99 -7.67 15.33
CA THR A 116 11.25 -7.07 14.90
C THR A 116 11.19 -6.77 13.41
N SER A 117 12.01 -5.83 12.94
CA SER A 117 12.15 -5.45 11.53
C SER A 117 12.53 -6.66 10.66
N SER A 118 13.43 -7.50 11.17
CA SER A 118 13.86 -8.76 10.55
C SER A 118 12.78 -9.82 10.38
N ALA A 119 11.64 -9.68 11.06
CA ALA A 119 10.49 -10.58 10.94
C ALA A 119 9.43 -10.07 9.96
N CYS A 120 9.68 -8.95 9.26
CA CYS A 120 8.90 -8.56 8.10
C CYS A 120 9.05 -9.57 6.97
N ILE A 121 8.03 -9.65 6.11
CA ILE A 121 8.12 -10.44 4.87
C ILE A 121 9.31 -9.95 4.04
N SER A 122 10.05 -10.87 3.44
CA SER A 122 11.34 -10.58 2.82
C SER A 122 11.25 -9.67 1.58
N ASP A 123 10.08 -9.57 0.96
CA ASP A 123 9.81 -8.71 -0.19
C ASP A 123 9.19 -7.35 0.21
N ALA A 124 9.22 -6.96 1.49
CA ALA A 124 8.83 -5.61 1.89
C ALA A 124 9.86 -4.58 1.39
N ASP A 125 9.39 -3.42 0.91
CA ASP A 125 10.29 -2.36 0.43
C ASP A 125 11.02 -1.66 1.59
N GLN A 126 10.31 -1.45 2.70
CA GLN A 126 10.85 -0.79 3.89
C GLN A 126 10.26 -1.30 5.20
N TYR A 127 10.90 -0.90 6.29
CA TYR A 127 10.40 -1.10 7.64
C TYR A 127 10.56 0.15 8.50
N TYR A 128 9.57 0.39 9.36
CA TYR A 128 9.68 1.34 10.46
C TYR A 128 9.69 0.56 11.76
N TYR A 129 10.64 0.83 12.64
CA TYR A 129 10.74 0.19 13.95
C TYR A 129 11.17 1.21 14.99
N GLU A 130 10.85 0.89 16.24
CA GLU A 130 11.27 1.66 17.40
C GLU A 130 12.08 0.75 18.32
N THR A 131 12.98 1.36 19.07
CA THR A 131 13.78 0.66 20.06
C THR A 131 13.61 1.29 21.44
N LEU A 132 13.60 0.45 22.46
CA LEU A 132 13.69 0.84 23.86
C LEU A 132 14.89 0.10 24.45
N ASP A 133 15.83 0.84 25.05
CA ASP A 133 17.08 0.28 25.58
C ASP A 133 17.86 -0.58 24.56
N ASN A 134 17.90 -0.14 23.30
CA ASN A 134 18.50 -0.84 22.15
C ASN A 134 17.81 -2.18 21.77
N VAL A 135 16.60 -2.43 22.25
CA VAL A 135 15.79 -3.59 21.87
C VAL A 135 14.60 -3.13 21.04
N GLU A 136 14.41 -3.72 19.86
CA GLU A 136 13.24 -3.43 19.04
C GLU A 136 11.95 -3.81 19.77
N THR A 137 11.04 -2.84 19.88
CA THR A 137 9.75 -3.03 20.57
C THR A 137 8.66 -3.47 19.60
N GLY A 138 8.82 -3.18 18.31
CA GLY A 138 7.96 -3.58 17.22
C GLY A 138 8.42 -3.01 15.88
N ALA A 139 7.89 -3.58 14.80
CA ALA A 139 8.12 -3.12 13.45
C ALA A 139 6.84 -3.10 12.60
N ILE A 140 6.82 -2.18 11.66
CA ILE A 140 5.80 -2.01 10.62
C ILE A 140 6.47 -2.31 9.29
N CYS A 141 5.92 -3.26 8.54
CA CYS A 141 6.40 -3.66 7.23
C CYS A 141 5.68 -2.84 6.16
N LEU A 142 6.43 -2.25 5.24
CA LEU A 142 5.96 -1.23 4.32
C LEU A 142 6.27 -1.60 2.88
N ASP A 143 5.28 -1.40 2.02
CA ASP A 143 5.48 -1.34 0.58
C ASP A 143 5.28 0.08 0.10
N ILE A 144 5.88 0.43 -1.03
CA ILE A 144 5.57 1.66 -1.74
C ILE A 144 4.06 1.68 -2.08
N ASP A 145 3.44 2.84 -1.87
CA ASP A 145 2.03 3.05 -2.19
C ASP A 145 1.83 3.24 -3.71
N TRP A 146 2.00 2.15 -4.46
CA TRP A 146 1.86 2.18 -5.91
C TRP A 146 0.44 2.52 -6.35
N VAL A 147 0.34 3.50 -7.24
CA VAL A 147 -0.92 3.92 -7.87
C VAL A 147 -0.71 3.97 -9.37
N ILE A 148 -1.55 3.25 -10.12
CA ILE A 148 -1.52 3.25 -11.59
C ILE A 148 -1.65 4.69 -12.10
N GLY A 149 -0.71 5.07 -12.98
CA GLY A 149 -0.60 6.42 -13.52
C GLY A 149 0.14 7.43 -12.63
N GLY A 150 0.42 7.08 -11.36
CA GLY A 150 1.21 7.89 -10.44
C GLY A 150 2.72 7.72 -10.64
N CYS A 151 3.48 8.72 -10.20
CA CYS A 151 4.93 8.73 -10.32
C CYS A 151 5.63 8.77 -8.95
N MET A 152 6.74 8.03 -8.88
CA MET A 152 7.61 7.92 -7.72
C MET A 152 9.03 8.31 -8.12
N ASP A 153 9.68 9.08 -7.27
CA ASP A 153 11.11 9.31 -7.31
C ASP A 153 11.81 8.22 -6.50
N MET A 154 12.63 7.42 -7.18
CA MET A 154 13.40 6.32 -6.61
C MET A 154 14.88 6.69 -6.43
N SER A 155 15.23 7.97 -6.57
CA SER A 155 16.61 8.46 -6.42
C SER A 155 17.08 8.53 -4.97
N GLY A 156 16.14 8.59 -4.03
CA GLY A 156 16.41 8.57 -2.60
C GLY A 156 17.12 7.29 -2.17
N THR A 157 18.12 7.44 -1.28
CA THR A 157 18.87 6.30 -0.73
C THR A 157 18.07 5.50 0.31
N VAL A 158 17.01 6.09 0.85
CA VAL A 158 16.27 5.54 2.00
C VAL A 158 14.77 5.55 1.77
N VAL A 159 14.19 6.57 1.15
CA VAL A 159 12.74 6.64 0.97
C VAL A 159 12.38 6.96 -0.47
N ALA A 160 11.38 6.24 -1.00
CA ALA A 160 10.69 6.62 -2.22
C ALA A 160 9.82 7.84 -1.95
N VAL A 161 9.71 8.75 -2.91
CA VAL A 161 8.93 9.99 -2.75
C VAL A 161 7.96 10.14 -3.91
N ARG A 162 6.70 10.51 -3.63
CA ARG A 162 5.78 10.86 -4.71
C ARG A 162 6.23 12.12 -5.44
N MET A 163 6.22 12.07 -6.76
CA MET A 163 6.60 13.19 -7.62
C MET A 163 5.54 13.46 -8.69
N GLU A 164 5.60 14.65 -9.30
CA GLU A 164 4.81 14.90 -10.50
C GLU A 164 5.46 14.15 -11.67
N CYS A 165 4.68 13.56 -12.55
CA CYS A 165 5.23 12.79 -13.67
C CYS A 165 5.98 13.63 -14.71
N ASN A 166 5.90 14.96 -14.64
CA ASN A 166 6.66 15.88 -15.48
C ASN A 166 7.84 16.54 -14.72
N ALA A 167 8.03 16.19 -13.44
CA ALA A 167 9.16 16.68 -12.68
C ALA A 167 10.42 15.91 -13.06
N THR A 168 11.57 16.56 -12.98
CA THR A 168 12.85 15.93 -13.27
C THR A 168 13.28 15.04 -12.09
N SER A 169 13.58 13.78 -12.36
CA SER A 169 14.29 12.88 -11.45
C SER A 169 15.32 12.06 -12.23
N THR A 170 16.38 11.62 -11.54
CA THR A 170 17.37 10.69 -12.12
C THR A 170 16.89 9.24 -12.08
N LYS A 171 15.86 8.94 -11.29
CA LYS A 171 15.24 7.61 -11.15
C LYS A 171 13.72 7.76 -10.95
N GLY A 172 13.10 8.65 -11.73
CA GLY A 172 11.67 8.81 -11.72
C GLY A 172 11.01 7.65 -12.47
N VAL A 173 9.96 7.08 -11.89
CA VAL A 173 9.19 6.02 -12.53
C VAL A 173 7.70 6.31 -12.48
N LYS A 174 6.97 5.96 -13.54
CA LYS A 174 5.52 5.96 -13.62
C LYS A 174 4.96 4.55 -13.60
N VAL A 175 3.97 4.31 -12.76
CA VAL A 175 3.28 3.01 -12.72
C VAL A 175 2.36 2.86 -13.94
N VAL A 176 2.59 1.81 -14.72
CA VAL A 176 1.80 1.47 -15.90
C VAL A 176 0.70 0.48 -15.56
N SER A 177 1.06 -0.61 -14.86
CA SER A 177 0.12 -1.63 -14.40
C SER A 177 0.63 -2.32 -13.14
N ILE A 178 -0.24 -3.10 -12.48
CA ILE A 178 0.10 -3.92 -11.33
C ILE A 178 -0.43 -5.32 -11.60
N GLU A 179 0.48 -6.23 -11.92
CA GLU A 179 0.16 -7.60 -12.27
C GLU A 179 0.10 -8.47 -11.01
N LYS A 180 -1.01 -9.17 -10.84
CA LYS A 180 -1.20 -10.12 -9.74
C LYS A 180 -0.94 -11.54 -10.25
N ASN A 181 -0.44 -12.40 -9.36
CA ASN A 181 0.01 -13.75 -9.67
C ASN A 181 1.20 -13.78 -10.65
N ALA A 182 2.08 -12.78 -10.56
CA ALA A 182 3.29 -12.66 -11.36
C ALA A 182 4.52 -12.59 -10.45
N THR A 183 5.64 -13.14 -10.90
CA THR A 183 6.92 -13.14 -10.17
C THR A 183 8.08 -12.70 -11.06
N ASP A 184 7.78 -12.21 -12.25
CA ASP A 184 8.76 -11.89 -13.28
C ASP A 184 8.33 -10.62 -14.03
N VAL A 185 9.31 -9.80 -14.41
CA VAL A 185 9.10 -8.56 -15.15
C VAL A 185 8.57 -8.80 -16.56
N ASP A 186 8.71 -10.00 -17.11
CA ASP A 186 8.11 -10.41 -18.39
C ASP A 186 6.57 -10.28 -18.39
N ALA A 187 5.94 -10.18 -17.21
CA ALA A 187 4.52 -9.85 -17.07
C ALA A 187 4.18 -8.39 -17.48
N CYS A 188 5.18 -7.55 -17.77
CA CYS A 188 5.04 -6.14 -18.12
C CYS A 188 5.23 -5.89 -19.62
N PRO A 189 4.21 -6.12 -20.48
CA PRO A 189 4.39 -6.10 -21.94
C PRO A 189 4.70 -4.73 -22.54
N VAL A 190 4.44 -3.65 -21.80
CA VAL A 190 4.52 -2.26 -22.27
C VAL A 190 5.40 -1.36 -21.38
N ALA A 191 6.04 -1.93 -20.38
CA ALA A 191 6.84 -1.19 -19.40
C ALA A 191 8.32 -1.52 -19.59
N ASP A 192 9.19 -0.57 -19.27
CA ASP A 192 10.65 -0.73 -19.44
C ASP A 192 11.26 -1.51 -18.27
N THR A 193 10.63 -1.41 -17.10
CA THR A 193 11.10 -1.97 -15.83
C THR A 193 9.93 -2.50 -15.00
N GLY A 194 10.23 -3.19 -13.90
CA GLY A 194 9.22 -3.56 -12.92
C GLY A 194 9.79 -3.90 -11.55
N TYR A 195 8.97 -3.71 -10.52
CA TYR A 195 9.27 -4.02 -9.12
C TYR A 195 8.56 -5.31 -8.75
N ILE A 196 9.33 -6.33 -8.34
CA ILE A 196 8.85 -7.69 -8.09
C ILE A 196 8.69 -7.91 -6.59
N TYR A 197 7.48 -8.30 -6.20
CA TYR A 197 7.12 -8.80 -4.86
C TYR A 197 6.88 -10.30 -4.95
N ASP A 198 7.97 -11.07 -4.93
CA ASP A 198 7.98 -12.50 -5.25
C ASP A 198 7.19 -13.35 -4.24
N GLN A 199 7.28 -13.05 -2.94
CA GLN A 199 6.55 -13.78 -1.89
C GLN A 199 5.03 -13.61 -2.02
N ARG A 200 4.59 -12.52 -2.62
CA ARG A 200 3.17 -12.17 -2.77
C ARG A 200 2.67 -12.28 -4.21
N HIS A 201 3.55 -12.67 -5.13
CA HIS A 201 3.29 -12.79 -6.57
C HIS A 201 2.67 -11.51 -7.15
N ILE A 202 3.29 -10.36 -6.90
CA ILE A 202 2.89 -9.07 -7.49
C ILE A 202 4.06 -8.50 -8.27
N VAL A 203 3.80 -7.98 -9.47
CA VAL A 203 4.79 -7.21 -10.23
C VAL A 203 4.19 -5.84 -10.55
N VAL A 204 4.90 -4.78 -10.17
CA VAL A 204 4.51 -3.41 -10.50
C VAL A 204 5.30 -2.96 -11.71
N CYS A 205 4.61 -2.80 -12.83
CA CYS A 205 5.21 -2.46 -14.11
C CYS A 205 5.40 -0.95 -14.21
N THR A 206 6.62 -0.51 -14.55
CA THR A 206 6.99 0.91 -14.58
C THR A 206 7.74 1.31 -15.84
N THR A 207 7.60 2.58 -16.20
CA THR A 207 8.41 3.24 -17.24
C THR A 207 9.10 4.45 -16.63
N ASP A 208 10.27 4.81 -17.13
CA ASP A 208 11.02 5.95 -16.65
C ASP A 208 10.31 7.27 -17.03
N VAL A 209 10.44 8.32 -16.20
CA VAL A 209 9.88 9.66 -16.45
C VAL A 209 10.90 10.78 -16.39
#